data_AF-A0A7C1A461-F1
#
_entry.id   AF-A0A7C1A461-F1
#
_cell.length_a   1.000
_cell.length_b   1.000
_cell.length_c   1.000
_cell.angle_alpha   90.00
_cell.angle_beta   90.00
_cell.angle_gamma   90.00
#
_symmetry.space_group_name_H-M   'P 1'
#
loop_
_entity.id
_entity.type
_entity.pdbx_description
1 polymer ?
#
loop_
_entity_poly.entity_id
_entity_poly.type
_entity_poly.pdbx_seq_one_letter_code
_entity_poly.pdbx_strand_id
1 'polypeptide(L)'
;MEYFCPVCFEPIDRTHTICPQCRSDIPEWELRTPYSERMLRALWHPISEVRMGAIITLGNQRDDRAALPLAQCALRHPIDIVQNLEILRSLRKLPRGTELDAALAMLQNHPSRPIRDRSRCIDHSRGRPAERR
;
A
#
# COMPACT_ATOMS: atom_id res chain seq x y z
N MET A 1 11.56 8.67 -19.30
CA MET A 1 11.17 7.87 -18.12
C MET A 1 11.59 8.66 -16.91
N GLU A 2 10.62 9.17 -16.16
CA GLU A 2 10.87 10.01 -14.98
C GLU A 2 11.26 9.15 -13.78
N TYR A 3 12.18 9.66 -12.96
CA TYR A 3 12.65 9.03 -11.74
C TYR A 3 12.14 9.80 -10.55
N PHE A 4 11.85 9.09 -9.47
CA PHE A 4 11.31 9.69 -8.26
C PHE A 4 12.20 9.33 -7.08
N CYS A 5 12.42 10.29 -6.19
CA CYS A 5 13.07 10.00 -4.92
C CYS A 5 12.17 9.04 -4.11
N PRO A 6 12.70 7.91 -3.60
CA PRO A 6 11.88 6.95 -2.87
C PRO A 6 11.47 7.45 -1.47
N VAL A 7 12.05 8.56 -1.00
CA VAL A 7 11.77 9.15 0.31
C VAL A 7 10.70 10.23 0.25
N CYS A 8 10.83 11.19 -0.67
CA CYS A 8 9.93 12.35 -0.78
C CYS A 8 9.06 12.36 -2.05
N PHE A 9 9.32 11.47 -3.00
CA PHE A 9 8.60 11.38 -4.29
C PHE A 9 8.67 12.61 -5.18
N GLU A 10 9.69 13.45 -5.00
CA GLU A 10 9.98 14.51 -5.96
C GLU A 10 10.71 13.92 -7.18
N PRO A 11 10.45 14.40 -8.41
CA PRO A 11 11.18 13.99 -9.59
C PRO A 11 12.68 14.25 -9.45
N ILE A 12 13.52 13.31 -9.90
CA ILE A 12 14.98 13.38 -9.83
C ILE A 12 15.66 12.87 -11.10
N ASP A 13 16.93 13.26 -11.24
CA ASP A 13 17.97 12.60 -12.04
C ASP A 13 18.06 11.08 -11.79
N ARG A 14 18.18 10.20 -12.80
CA ARG A 14 18.72 8.83 -12.59
C ARG A 14 20.11 8.86 -11.95
N THR A 15 20.87 9.91 -12.22
CA THR A 15 22.26 10.09 -11.77
C THR A 15 22.35 10.66 -10.35
N HIS A 16 21.24 11.15 -9.79
CA HIS A 16 21.24 11.69 -8.43
C HIS A 16 21.34 10.56 -7.39
N THR A 17 22.43 10.57 -6.64
CA THR A 17 22.60 9.73 -5.44
C THR A 17 22.06 10.39 -4.19
N ILE A 18 22.08 11.73 -4.13
CA ILE A 18 21.47 12.54 -3.07
C ILE A 18 20.28 13.28 -3.66
N CYS A 19 19.11 13.16 -3.04
CA CYS A 19 17.94 13.89 -3.48
C CYS A 19 18.15 15.41 -3.30
N PRO A 20 17.98 16.25 -4.33
CA PRO A 20 18.15 17.70 -4.20
C PRO A 20 17.11 18.37 -3.30
N GLN A 21 16.00 17.67 -3.00
CA GLN A 21 14.83 18.23 -2.34
C GLN A 21 14.77 17.83 -0.87
N CYS A 22 14.81 16.52 -0.57
CA CYS A 22 14.83 16.04 0.82
C CYS A 22 16.24 15.75 1.37
N ARG A 23 17.29 15.89 0.55
CA ARG A 23 18.70 15.64 0.92
C ARG A 23 19.01 14.22 1.40
N SER A 24 18.13 13.26 1.14
CA SER A 24 18.37 11.85 1.47
C SER A 24 19.42 11.26 0.52
N ASP A 25 20.36 10.51 1.09
CA ASP A 25 21.21 9.57 0.36
C ASP A 25 20.35 8.37 -0.07
N ILE A 26 20.10 8.25 -1.37
CA ILE A 26 19.18 7.28 -1.95
C ILE A 26 19.76 5.86 -1.85
N PRO A 27 21.01 5.59 -2.29
CA PRO A 27 21.63 4.27 -2.11
C PRO A 27 21.66 3.81 -0.64
N GLU A 28 22.06 4.68 0.29
CA GLU A 28 22.13 4.32 1.71
C GLU A 28 20.73 4.05 2.28
N TRP A 29 19.73 4.83 1.87
CA TRP A 29 18.34 4.59 2.25
C TRP A 29 17.83 3.24 1.73
N GLU A 30 18.11 2.89 0.47
CA GLU A 30 17.70 1.61 -0.11
C GLU A 30 18.37 0.42 0.58
N LEU A 31 19.65 0.57 0.95
CA LEU A 31 20.41 -0.46 1.66
C LEU A 31 19.87 -0.71 3.08
N ARG A 32 19.51 0.36 3.79
CA ARG A 32 19.01 0.28 5.17
C ARG A 32 17.53 -0.04 5.29
N THR A 33 16.75 0.21 4.24
CA THR A 33 15.29 0.10 4.31
C THR A 33 14.82 -1.27 3.79
N PRO A 34 14.24 -2.12 4.66
CA PRO A 34 13.74 -3.43 4.25
C PRO A 34 12.73 -3.31 3.12
N TYR A 35 12.66 -4.34 2.25
CA TYR A 35 11.75 -4.33 1.10
C TYR A 35 10.28 -4.10 1.48
N SER A 36 9.80 -4.66 2.60
CA SER A 36 8.45 -4.43 3.11
C SER A 36 8.20 -2.94 3.43
N GLU A 37 9.16 -2.29 4.08
CA GLU A 37 9.08 -0.87 4.43
C GLU A 37 9.08 0.02 3.18
N ARG A 38 9.86 -0.35 2.16
CA ARG A 38 9.83 0.32 0.85
C ARG A 38 8.45 0.20 0.18
N MET A 39 7.78 -0.95 0.29
CA MET A 39 6.43 -1.12 -0.26
C MET A 39 5.38 -0.33 0.53
N LEU A 40 5.48 -0.29 1.87
CA LEU A 40 4.62 0.59 2.68
C LEU A 40 4.80 2.04 2.23
N ARG A 41 6.05 2.51 2.11
CA ARG A 41 6.37 3.86 1.65
C ARG A 41 5.76 4.15 0.27
N ALA A 42 5.85 3.22 -0.68
CA ALA A 42 5.33 3.38 -2.03
C ALA A 42 3.81 3.64 -2.12
N LEU A 43 3.02 3.37 -1.06
CA LEU A 43 1.61 3.76 -0.99
C LEU A 43 1.37 5.29 -1.02
N TRP A 44 2.40 6.09 -0.73
CA TRP A 44 2.35 7.55 -0.79
C TRP A 44 2.84 8.13 -2.12
N HIS A 45 3.19 7.28 -3.09
CA HIS A 45 3.69 7.73 -4.37
C HIS A 45 2.61 8.51 -5.17
N PRO A 46 2.95 9.59 -5.90
CA PRO A 46 1.96 10.38 -6.66
C PRO A 46 1.35 9.59 -7.83
N ILE A 47 2.11 8.69 -8.44
CA ILE A 47 1.67 7.86 -9.57
C ILE A 47 0.84 6.66 -9.09
N SER A 48 -0.38 6.50 -9.63
CA SER A 48 -1.33 5.45 -9.29
C SER A 48 -0.81 4.04 -9.56
N GLU A 49 -0.08 3.84 -10.65
CA GLU A 49 0.45 2.56 -11.09
C GLU A 49 1.50 2.04 -10.10
N VAL A 50 2.31 2.95 -9.54
CA VAL A 50 3.28 2.63 -8.50
C VAL A 50 2.57 2.22 -7.21
N ARG A 51 1.54 2.98 -6.79
CA ARG A 51 0.72 2.61 -5.63
C ARG A 51 0.04 1.26 -5.83
N MET A 52 -0.53 1.01 -7.01
CA MET A 52 -1.17 -0.26 -7.36
C MET A 52 -0.21 -1.44 -7.21
N GLY A 53 1.02 -1.31 -7.71
CA GLY A 53 2.06 -2.33 -7.54
C GLY A 53 2.37 -2.60 -6.07
N ALA A 54 2.47 -1.55 -5.25
CA ALA A 54 2.68 -1.68 -3.81
C ALA A 54 1.49 -2.35 -3.10
N ILE A 55 0.25 -1.95 -3.41
CA ILE A 55 -0.98 -2.53 -2.85
C ILE A 55 -1.05 -4.03 -3.08
N ILE A 56 -0.78 -4.49 -4.31
CA ILE A 56 -0.80 -5.90 -4.67
C ILE A 56 0.30 -6.66 -3.93
N THR A 57 1.51 -6.09 -3.89
CA THR A 57 2.67 -6.70 -3.25
C THR A 57 2.45 -6.87 -1.75
N LEU A 58 1.97 -5.85 -1.06
CA LEU A 58 1.66 -5.89 0.37
C LEU A 58 0.59 -6.94 0.70
N GLY A 59 -0.47 -7.01 -0.11
CA GLY A 59 -1.49 -8.05 0.05
C GLY A 59 -0.92 -9.48 -0.13
N ASN A 60 0.07 -9.66 -1.01
CA ASN A 60 0.72 -10.95 -1.21
C ASN A 60 1.70 -11.30 -0.09
N GLN A 61 2.33 -10.31 0.55
CA GLN A 61 3.21 -10.51 1.72
C GLN A 61 2.44 -10.95 2.96
N ARG A 62 1.15 -10.57 3.08
CA ARG A 62 0.29 -10.90 4.22
C ARG A 62 0.84 -10.41 5.57
N ASP A 63 1.52 -9.28 5.55
CA ASP A 63 2.01 -8.57 6.73
C ASP A 63 0.87 -7.72 7.32
N ASP A 64 0.56 -7.91 8.60
CA ASP A 64 -0.52 -7.19 9.29
C ASP A 64 -0.26 -5.68 9.35
N ARG A 65 1.01 -5.26 9.40
CA ARG A 65 1.44 -3.85 9.39
C ARG A 65 0.98 -3.10 8.14
N ALA A 66 0.60 -3.81 7.07
CA ALA A 66 0.07 -3.19 5.85
C ALA A 66 -1.38 -2.74 5.97
N ALA A 67 -2.15 -3.22 6.95
CA ALA A 67 -3.59 -2.99 7.01
C ALA A 67 -3.95 -1.49 7.10
N LEU A 68 -3.41 -0.78 8.08
CA LEU A 68 -3.69 0.66 8.25
C LEU A 68 -3.15 1.51 7.09
N PRO A 69 -1.90 1.34 6.62
CA PRO A 69 -1.38 2.06 5.45
C PRO A 69 -2.24 1.88 4.20
N LEU A 70 -2.76 0.66 3.95
CA LEU A 70 -3.65 0.39 2.83
C LEU A 70 -4.97 1.18 2.97
N ALA A 71 -5.59 1.19 4.16
CA ALA A 71 -6.81 1.98 4.38
C ALA A 71 -6.57 3.48 4.23
N GLN A 72 -5.44 4.00 4.74
CA GLN A 72 -5.05 5.40 4.58
C GLN A 72 -4.86 5.79 3.11
N CYS A 73 -4.25 4.90 2.31
CA CYS A 73 -4.09 5.11 0.87
C CYS A 73 -5.45 5.28 0.18
N ALA A 74 -6.43 4.43 0.50
CA ALA A 74 -7.77 4.57 -0.07
C ALA A 74 -8.45 5.89 0.30
N LEU A 75 -8.33 6.31 1.57
CA LEU A 75 -8.91 7.56 2.05
C LEU A 75 -8.26 8.80 1.45
N ARG A 76 -6.95 8.75 1.12
CA ARG A 76 -6.26 9.84 0.43
C ARG A 76 -6.63 9.95 -1.04
N HIS A 77 -6.99 8.83 -1.66
CA HIS A 77 -7.34 8.76 -3.08
C HIS A 77 -8.78 8.23 -3.26
N PRO A 78 -9.81 8.92 -2.74
CA PRO A 78 -11.16 8.36 -2.63
C PRO A 78 -11.87 8.21 -3.98
N ILE A 79 -11.40 8.91 -5.01
CA ILE A 79 -11.94 8.87 -6.38
C ILE A 79 -11.39 7.70 -7.20
N ASP A 80 -10.27 7.09 -6.79
CA ASP A 80 -9.65 5.97 -7.50
C ASP A 80 -10.31 4.64 -7.07
N ILE A 81 -11.50 4.39 -7.63
CA ILE A 81 -12.30 3.22 -7.27
C ILE A 81 -11.59 1.91 -7.61
N VAL A 82 -10.81 1.87 -8.69
CA VAL A 82 -10.08 0.65 -9.10
C VAL A 82 -9.01 0.31 -8.07
N GLN A 83 -8.20 1.29 -7.67
CA GLN A 83 -7.23 1.14 -6.60
C GLN A 83 -7.88 0.74 -5.27
N ASN A 84 -8.99 1.39 -4.91
CA ASN A 84 -9.63 1.15 -3.62
C ASN A 84 -10.31 -0.23 -3.55
N LEU A 85 -10.81 -0.75 -4.67
CA LEU A 85 -11.26 -2.13 -4.77
C LEU A 85 -10.10 -3.13 -4.64
N GLU A 86 -8.94 -2.84 -5.22
CA GLU A 86 -7.75 -3.68 -5.03
C GLU A 86 -7.25 -3.64 -3.58
N ILE A 87 -7.29 -2.48 -2.92
CA ILE A 87 -6.99 -2.36 -1.48
C ILE A 87 -7.86 -3.31 -0.66
N LEU A 88 -9.18 -3.35 -0.90
CA LEU A 88 -10.07 -4.29 -0.24
C LEU A 88 -9.71 -5.75 -0.54
N ARG A 89 -9.29 -6.09 -1.76
CA ARG A 89 -8.82 -7.44 -2.11
C ARG A 89 -7.52 -7.78 -1.40
N SER A 90 -6.59 -6.84 -1.26
CA SER A 90 -5.35 -7.02 -0.51
C SER A 90 -5.60 -7.19 0.98
N LEU A 91 -6.47 -6.39 1.59
CA LEU A 91 -6.86 -6.50 2.99
C LEU A 91 -7.44 -7.88 3.32
N ARG A 92 -8.21 -8.49 2.41
CA ARG A 92 -8.73 -9.87 2.57
C ARG A 92 -7.66 -10.95 2.69
N LYS A 93 -6.44 -10.69 2.22
CA LYS A 93 -5.32 -11.63 2.27
C LYS A 93 -4.53 -11.53 3.58
N LEU A 94 -4.68 -10.42 4.32
CA LEU A 94 -3.95 -10.19 5.56
C LEU A 94 -4.47 -11.10 6.68
N PRO A 95 -3.62 -11.44 7.67
CA PRO A 95 -4.06 -12.16 8.85
C PRO A 95 -5.09 -11.35 9.63
N ARG A 96 -5.96 -12.06 10.35
CA ARG A 96 -6.94 -11.41 11.24
C ARG A 96 -6.23 -10.82 12.45
N GLY A 97 -6.67 -9.64 12.86
CA GLY A 97 -6.13 -8.94 14.02
C GLY A 97 -6.68 -7.53 14.13
N THR A 98 -6.30 -6.85 15.20
CA THR A 98 -6.76 -5.50 15.52
C THR A 98 -6.46 -4.49 14.41
N GLU A 99 -5.31 -4.63 13.75
CA GLU A 99 -4.89 -3.76 12.63
C GLU A 99 -5.84 -3.88 11.44
N LEU A 100 -6.24 -5.10 11.08
CA LEU A 100 -7.19 -5.34 10.00
C LEU A 100 -8.57 -4.79 10.37
N ASP A 101 -9.05 -5.07 11.58
CA ASP A 101 -10.35 -4.59 12.04
C ASP A 101 -10.41 -3.04 12.05
N ALA A 102 -9.35 -2.38 12.52
CA ALA A 102 -9.22 -0.94 12.49
C ALA A 102 -9.20 -0.38 11.06
N ALA A 103 -8.44 -1.00 10.15
CA ALA A 103 -8.41 -0.63 8.74
C ALA A 103 -9.80 -0.72 8.09
N LEU A 104 -10.55 -1.79 8.38
CA LEU A 104 -11.91 -1.94 7.85
C LEU A 104 -12.88 -0.92 8.44
N ALA A 105 -12.78 -0.62 9.73
CA ALA A 105 -13.56 0.43 10.37
C ALA A 105 -13.29 1.81 9.72
N MET A 106 -12.04 2.13 9.39
CA MET A 106 -11.71 3.35 8.65
C MET A 106 -12.40 3.41 7.29
N LEU A 107 -12.39 2.30 6.54
CA LEU A 107 -13.00 2.23 5.21
C LEU A 107 -14.53 2.27 5.23
N GLN A 108 -15.18 2.01 6.37
CA GLN A 108 -16.62 2.23 6.51
C GLN A 108 -17.02 3.71 6.45
N ASN A 109 -16.07 4.63 6.61
CA ASN A 109 -16.28 6.08 6.45
C ASN A 109 -15.82 6.60 5.06
N HIS A 110 -15.44 5.71 4.14
CA HIS A 110 -14.95 6.09 2.83
C HIS A 110 -16.03 6.84 2.00
N PRO A 111 -15.70 7.90 1.22
CA PRO A 111 -16.69 8.66 0.45
C PRO A 111 -17.51 7.83 -0.56
N SER A 112 -16.86 6.86 -1.22
CA SER A 112 -17.50 5.93 -2.14
C SER A 112 -18.32 4.85 -1.43
N ARG A 113 -19.63 4.78 -1.73
CA ARG A 113 -20.56 3.78 -1.19
C ARG A 113 -20.12 2.34 -1.48
N PRO A 114 -19.73 1.94 -2.70
CA PRO A 114 -19.20 0.60 -2.97
C PRO A 114 -18.07 0.17 -2.03
N ILE A 115 -17.17 1.08 -1.67
CA ILE A 115 -16.05 0.78 -0.76
C ILE A 115 -16.54 0.55 0.66
N ARG A 116 -17.48 1.38 1.16
CA ARG A 116 -18.09 1.19 2.49
C ARG A 116 -18.85 -0.12 2.59
N ASP A 117 -19.68 -0.41 1.59
CA ASP A 117 -20.51 -1.61 1.59
C ASP A 117 -19.62 -2.87 1.55
N ARG A 118 -18.53 -2.82 0.77
CA ARG A 118 -17.63 -3.95 0.64
C ARG A 118 -16.70 -4.15 1.85
N SER A 119 -16.30 -3.09 2.54
CA SER A 119 -15.46 -3.21 3.75
C SER A 119 -16.19 -3.92 4.90
N ARG A 120 -17.52 -3.76 4.99
CA ARG A 120 -18.38 -4.46 5.97
C ARG A 120 -18.51 -5.95 5.72
N CYS A 121 -18.41 -6.37 4.45
CA CYS A 121 -18.67 -7.74 4.01
C CYS A 121 -17.39 -8.45 3.53
N ILE A 122 -16.24 -8.13 4.13
CA ILE A 122 -15.01 -8.88 3.84
C ILE A 122 -15.11 -10.29 4.42
N ASP A 123 -15.52 -11.21 3.55
CA ASP A 123 -15.46 -12.64 3.82
C ASP A 123 -14.02 -13.14 3.69
N HIS A 124 -13.53 -13.75 4.75
CA HIS A 124 -12.19 -14.33 4.87
C HIS A 124 -12.13 -15.79 4.36
N SER A 125 -13.18 -16.27 3.71
CA SER A 125 -13.18 -17.59 3.08
C SER A 125 -12.15 -17.64 1.93
N ARG A 126 -10.97 -18.22 2.23
CA ARG A 126 -9.89 -18.77 1.36
C ARG A 126 -8.50 -18.24 1.72
N GLY A 127 -8.03 -18.66 2.90
CA GLY A 127 -6.64 -18.58 3.32
C GLY A 127 -6.08 -19.94 3.75
N ARG A 128 -6.39 -21.05 3.05
CA ARG A 128 -5.54 -22.25 3.17
C ARG A 128 -4.38 -22.10 2.18
N PRO A 129 -3.12 -22.06 2.62
CA PRO A 129 -2.02 -22.29 1.70
C PRO A 129 -2.20 -23.68 1.09
N ALA A 130 -2.18 -23.77 -0.24
CA ALA A 130 -2.00 -25.05 -0.90
C ALA A 130 -0.61 -25.56 -0.51
N GLU A 131 -0.55 -26.55 0.39
CA GLU A 131 0.64 -27.37 0.59
C GLU A 131 1.01 -27.95 -0.77
N ARG A 132 2.08 -27.41 -1.37
CA ARG A 132 2.72 -28.02 -2.54
C ARG A 132 3.47 -29.25 -2.01
N ARG A 133 2.99 -30.43 -2.42
CA ARG A 133 3.72 -31.69 -2.33
C ARG A 133 4.94 -31.68 -3.24
#